data_AF-A0A1B8VYK7-F1
#
_entry.id   AF-A0A1B8VYK7-F1
#
_cell.length_a   1.000
_cell.length_b   1.000
_cell.length_c   1.000
_cell.angle_alpha   90.00
_cell.angle_beta   90.00
_cell.angle_gamma   90.00
#
_symmetry.space_group_name_H-M   'P 1'
#
loop_
_entity.id
_entity.type
_entity.pdbx_description
1 polymer ?
#
loop_
_entity_poly.entity_id
_entity_poly.type
_entity_poly.pdbx_seq_one_letter_code
_entity_poly.pdbx_strand_id
1 'polypeptide(L)'
;MVNNYKRFIEKAKSTASEFISSRNEEQEEEEGTIELNPQYYVELKAIADVQHMTVQAIVNGIIVQYLASAPNESTPISVDQKEDNPLLYLDGICKLED
;
A
#
# COMPACT_ATOMS: atom_id res chain seq x y z
N MET A 1 -8.05 -13.14 -33.80
CA MET A 1 -8.45 -13.02 -32.37
C MET A 1 -7.60 -13.88 -31.42
N VAL A 2 -7.18 -15.10 -31.81
CA VAL A 2 -6.44 -16.05 -30.95
C VAL A 2 -5.05 -15.55 -30.49
N ASN A 3 -4.34 -14.75 -31.30
CA ASN A 3 -2.99 -14.29 -30.98
C ASN A 3 -2.91 -13.25 -29.86
N ASN A 4 -3.94 -12.41 -29.70
CA ASN A 4 -3.94 -11.35 -28.70
C ASN A 4 -4.16 -11.92 -27.29
N TYR A 5 -5.00 -12.96 -27.18
CA TYR A 5 -5.27 -13.66 -25.92
C TYR A 5 -4.03 -14.40 -25.40
N LYS A 6 -3.29 -15.08 -26.29
CA LYS A 6 -2.05 -15.76 -25.92
C LYS A 6 -0.99 -14.77 -25.41
N ARG A 7 -0.84 -13.62 -26.09
CA ARG A 7 0.09 -12.56 -25.66
C ARG A 7 -0.29 -11.96 -24.31
N PHE A 8 -1.58 -11.77 -24.07
CA PHE A 8 -2.10 -11.28 -22.80
C PHE A 8 -1.81 -12.25 -21.64
N ILE A 9 -2.07 -13.56 -21.83
CA ILE A 9 -1.78 -14.57 -20.80
C ILE A 9 -0.30 -14.64 -20.47
N GLU A 10 0.58 -14.62 -21.47
CA GLU A 10 2.03 -14.67 -21.23
C GLU A 10 2.52 -13.41 -20.52
N LYS A 11 1.97 -12.22 -20.86
CA LYS A 11 2.26 -10.98 -20.14
C LYS A 11 1.78 -11.06 -18.68
N ALA A 12 0.56 -11.56 -18.44
CA ALA A 12 0.02 -11.73 -17.09
C ALA A 12 0.84 -12.69 -16.23
N LYS A 13 1.30 -13.82 -16.79
CA LYS A 13 2.19 -14.74 -16.09
C LYS A 13 3.52 -14.10 -15.73
N SER A 14 4.12 -13.36 -16.67
CA SER A 14 5.39 -12.67 -16.44
C SER A 14 5.26 -11.64 -15.32
N THR A 15 4.24 -10.77 -15.40
CA THR A 15 3.99 -9.74 -14.36
C THR A 15 3.66 -10.38 -13.00
N ALA A 16 2.93 -11.49 -12.96
CA ALA A 16 2.66 -12.21 -11.71
C ALA A 16 3.92 -12.82 -11.11
N SER A 17 4.77 -13.44 -11.95
CA SER A 17 6.03 -14.02 -11.50
C SER A 17 6.98 -12.97 -10.95
N GLU A 18 7.07 -11.81 -11.61
CA GLU A 18 7.89 -10.67 -11.16
C GLU A 18 7.39 -10.12 -9.82
N PHE A 19 6.07 -9.94 -9.68
CA PHE A 19 5.44 -9.48 -8.44
C PHE A 19 5.64 -10.44 -7.26
N ILE A 20 5.60 -11.75 -7.49
CA ILE A 20 5.83 -12.76 -6.44
C ILE A 20 7.32 -12.82 -6.07
N SER A 21 8.21 -12.68 -7.05
CA SER A 21 9.66 -12.74 -6.83
C SER A 21 10.17 -11.53 -6.04
N SER A 22 9.68 -10.32 -6.33
CA SER A 22 10.09 -9.09 -5.61
C SER A 22 9.67 -9.13 -4.14
N ARG A 23 8.52 -9.74 -3.84
CA ARG A 23 8.00 -9.83 -2.46
C ARG A 23 8.86 -10.72 -1.55
N ASN A 24 9.58 -11.69 -2.08
CA ASN A 24 10.44 -12.57 -1.29
C ASN A 24 11.74 -11.90 -0.84
N GLU A 25 12.16 -10.80 -1.47
CA GLU A 25 13.41 -10.10 -1.15
C GLU A 25 13.21 -8.94 -0.16
N GLU A 26 11.99 -8.42 -0.02
CA GLU A 26 11.68 -7.23 0.80
C GLU A 26 11.05 -7.56 2.17
N GLN A 27 10.82 -8.85 2.50
CA GLN A 27 10.04 -9.24 3.67
C GLN A 27 10.82 -9.45 4.97
N GLU A 28 12.16 -9.35 4.98
CA GLU A 28 12.92 -9.73 6.19
C GLU A 28 13.23 -8.58 7.16
N GLU A 29 13.62 -7.35 6.79
CA GLU A 29 14.12 -6.41 7.82
C GLU A 29 13.96 -4.92 7.47
N GLU A 30 12.76 -4.36 7.54
CA GLU A 30 12.61 -2.92 7.80
C GLU A 30 11.52 -2.72 8.86
N GLU A 31 11.88 -2.75 10.14
CA GLU A 31 11.13 -2.00 11.14
C GLU A 31 11.18 -0.53 10.71
N GLY A 32 10.14 -0.10 9.98
CA GLY A 32 10.09 1.21 9.36
C GLY A 32 10.35 2.31 10.39
N THR A 33 11.47 3.01 10.24
CA THR A 33 11.82 4.13 11.10
C THR A 33 11.14 5.39 10.58
N ILE A 34 10.48 6.14 11.47
CA ILE A 34 9.82 7.41 11.14
C ILE A 34 10.64 8.54 11.73
N GLU A 35 11.20 9.39 10.86
CA GLU A 35 11.85 10.62 11.30
C GLU A 35 10.81 11.68 11.63
N LEU A 36 10.84 12.18 12.87
CA LEU A 36 9.99 13.26 13.34
C LEU A 36 10.80 14.54 13.49
N ASN A 37 10.19 15.69 13.21
CA ASN A 37 10.80 16.97 13.55
C ASN A 37 11.06 17.03 15.07
N PRO A 38 12.26 17.43 15.51
CA PRO A 38 12.62 17.48 16.93
C PRO A 38 11.65 18.30 17.80
N GLN A 39 11.10 19.40 17.27
CA GLN A 39 10.14 20.23 18.01
C GLN A 39 8.83 19.48 18.28
N TYR A 40 8.29 18.81 17.26
CA TYR A 40 7.06 18.02 17.40
C TYR A 40 7.27 16.76 18.25
N TYR A 41 8.47 16.17 18.23
CA TYR A 41 8.79 15.06 19.12
C TYR A 41 8.71 15.48 20.60
N VAL A 42 9.22 16.67 20.96
CA VAL A 42 9.17 17.17 22.35
C VAL A 42 7.72 17.38 22.79
N GLU A 43 6.87 17.95 21.93
CA GLU A 43 5.45 18.12 22.22
C GLU A 43 4.73 16.77 22.36
N LEU A 44 4.95 15.83 21.43
CA LEU A 44 4.40 14.48 21.50
C LEU A 44 4.83 13.74 22.75
N LYS A 45 6.09 13.91 23.17
CA LYS A 45 6.63 13.32 24.39
C LYS A 45 5.93 13.87 25.63
N ALA A 46 5.73 15.19 25.71
CA ALA A 46 4.99 15.79 26.82
C ALA A 46 3.55 15.26 26.91
N ILE A 47 2.88 15.07 25.77
CA ILE A 47 1.53 14.49 25.72
C ILE A 47 1.56 13.02 26.14
N ALA A 48 2.53 12.25 25.66
CA ALA A 48 2.73 10.85 26.00
C ALA A 48 2.94 10.66 27.52
N ASP A 49 3.76 11.52 28.13
CA ASP A 49 4.04 11.51 29.56
C ASP A 49 2.77 11.80 30.39
N VAL A 50 1.94 12.76 29.96
CA VAL A 50 0.66 13.09 30.62
C VAL A 50 -0.37 11.96 30.48
N GLN A 51 -0.40 11.31 29.32
CA GLN A 51 -1.37 10.25 29.02
C GLN A 51 -0.90 8.86 29.46
N HIS A 52 0.30 8.74 30.03
CA HIS A 52 0.95 7.46 30.33
C HIS A 52 1.01 6.52 29.11
N MET A 53 1.31 7.09 27.95
CA MET A 53 1.45 6.39 26.68
C MET A 53 2.86 6.56 26.11
N THR A 54 3.16 5.86 25.01
CA THR A 54 4.41 6.08 24.26
C THR A 54 4.15 6.99 23.07
N VAL A 55 5.18 7.73 22.64
CA VAL A 55 5.12 8.53 21.39
C VAL A 55 4.72 7.66 20.20
N GLN A 56 5.23 6.41 20.14
CA GLN A 56 4.87 5.44 19.12
C GLN A 56 3.36 5.12 19.10
N ALA A 57 2.74 4.93 20.27
CA ALA A 57 1.30 4.65 20.34
C ALA A 57 0.46 5.83 19.82
N ILE A 58 0.88 7.06 20.12
CA ILE A 58 0.22 8.28 19.63
C ILE A 58 0.37 8.39 18.11
N VAL A 59 1.59 8.25 17.58
CA VAL A 59 1.87 8.34 16.14
C VAL A 59 1.08 7.27 15.37
N ASN A 60 1.09 6.02 15.85
CA ASN A 60 0.33 4.94 15.25
C ASN A 60 -1.17 5.24 15.24
N GLY A 61 -1.72 5.80 16.32
CA GLY A 61 -3.13 6.21 16.38
C GLY A 61 -3.49 7.28 15.34
N ILE A 62 -2.62 8.29 15.18
CA ILE A 62 -2.79 9.34 14.16
C ILE A 62 -2.76 8.76 12.75
N ILE A 63 -1.81 7.86 12.46
CA ILE A 63 -1.70 7.19 11.17
C ILE A 63 -2.98 6.41 10.85
N VAL A 64 -3.47 5.60 11.80
CA VAL A 64 -4.71 4.83 11.63
C VAL A 64 -5.89 5.75 11.35
N GLN A 65 -6.03 6.86 12.10
CA GLN A 65 -7.11 7.81 11.91
C GLN A 65 -7.04 8.53 10.56
N TYR A 66 -5.84 8.87 10.10
CA TYR A 66 -5.64 9.45 8.77
C TYR A 66 -6.02 8.46 7.67
N LEU A 67 -5.58 7.20 7.76
CA LEU A 67 -5.92 6.16 6.79
C LEU A 67 -7.43 5.87 6.76
N ALA A 68 -8.09 5.88 7.91
CA ALA A 68 -9.54 5.68 8.00
C ALA A 68 -10.35 6.87 7.45
N SER A 69 -9.79 8.07 7.45
CA SER A 69 -10.45 9.29 6.95
C SER A 69 -10.09 9.64 5.49
N ALA A 70 -9.07 9.01 4.93
CA ALA A 70 -8.74 9.14 3.52
C ALA A 70 -9.94 8.64 2.70
N PRO A 71 -10.50 9.46 1.78
CA PRO A 71 -11.47 8.95 0.84
C PRO A 71 -10.76 7.87 0.04
N ASN A 72 -11.26 6.64 0.13
CA ASN A 72 -10.91 5.55 -0.77
C ASN A 72 -11.48 5.89 -2.17
N GLU A 73 -11.06 7.01 -2.76
CA GLU A 73 -11.26 7.26 -4.17
C GLU A 73 -10.39 6.26 -4.89
N SER A 74 -11.01 5.13 -5.27
CA SER A 74 -10.44 4.22 -6.24
C SER A 74 -10.19 5.03 -7.50
N THR A 75 -8.96 5.49 -7.70
CA THR A 75 -8.57 6.17 -8.92
C THR A 75 -8.89 5.24 -10.09
N PRO A 76 -9.69 5.68 -11.07
CA PRO A 76 -10.05 4.82 -12.18
C PRO A 76 -8.78 4.46 -12.95
N ILE A 77 -8.44 3.17 -12.95
CA ILE A 77 -7.28 2.66 -13.68
C ILE A 77 -7.57 2.75 -15.18
N SER A 78 -6.75 3.52 -15.89
CA SER A 78 -6.87 3.71 -17.35
C SER A 78 -6.64 2.42 -18.13
N VAL A 79 -7.12 2.36 -19.37
CA VAL A 79 -6.91 1.20 -20.25
C VAL A 79 -5.43 1.00 -20.53
N ASP A 80 -4.68 2.07 -20.78
CA ASP A 80 -3.24 2.03 -21.06
C ASP A 80 -2.45 1.40 -19.90
N GLN A 81 -2.77 1.77 -18.66
CA GLN A 81 -2.17 1.16 -17.47
C GLN A 81 -2.46 -0.34 -17.35
N LYS A 82 -3.66 -0.78 -17.76
CA LYS A 82 -4.04 -2.19 -17.73
C LYS A 82 -3.41 -2.99 -18.86
N GLU A 83 -3.12 -2.37 -20.01
CA GLU A 83 -2.35 -3.01 -21.07
C GLU A 83 -0.89 -3.22 -20.64
N ASP A 84 -0.32 -2.28 -19.88
CA ASP A 84 1.03 -2.37 -19.32
C ASP A 84 1.13 -3.38 -18.17
N ASN A 85 0.20 -3.33 -17.22
CA ASN A 85 0.10 -4.30 -16.13
C ASN A 85 -1.28 -5.01 -16.19
N PRO A 86 -1.35 -6.20 -16.81
CA PRO A 86 -2.59 -6.94 -16.95
C PRO A 86 -3.16 -7.49 -15.63
N LEU A 87 -2.42 -7.46 -14.52
CA LEU A 87 -2.96 -7.82 -13.21
C LEU A 87 -3.91 -6.76 -12.65
N LEU A 88 -3.86 -5.52 -13.16
CA LEU A 88 -4.78 -4.45 -12.78
C LEU A 88 -6.23 -4.69 -13.21
N TYR A 89 -6.47 -5.64 -14.12
CA TYR A 89 -7.82 -6.12 -14.41
C TYR A 89 -8.45 -6.88 -13.24
N LEU A 90 -7.63 -7.43 -12.33
CA LEU A 90 -8.09 -8.18 -11.16
C LEU A 90 -8.45 -7.27 -9.99
N ASP A 91 -7.84 -6.08 -9.89
CA ASP A 91 -8.12 -5.09 -8.82
C ASP A 91 -9.59 -4.68 -8.76
N GLY A 92 -10.25 -4.55 -9.93
CA GLY A 92 -11.68 -4.24 -10.02
C GLY A 92 -12.61 -5.42 -9.70
N ILE A 93 -12.12 -6.66 -9.75
CA ILE A 93 -12.93 -7.86 -9.47
C ILE A 93 -12.98 -8.13 -7.96
N CYS A 94 -11.89 -7.87 -7.24
CA CYS A 94 -11.82 -8.08 -5.79
C CYS A 94 -12.63 -7.08 -4.95
N LYS A 95 -13.11 -5.97 -5.53
CA LYS A 95 -13.89 -4.92 -4.84
C LYS A 95 -15.41 -5.09 -4.96
N LEU A 96 -15.87 -6.12 -5.68
CA LEU A 96 -17.27 -6.55 -5.69
C LEU A 96 -17.50 -7.46 -4.47
N GLU A 97 -17.69 -6.87 -3.30
CA GLU A 97 -18.39 -7.56 -2.20
C GLU A 97 -19.90 -7.45 -2.45
N ASP A 98 -20.63 -8.56 -2.28
CA ASP A 98 -22.11 -8.65 -2.39
C ASP A 98 -22.85 -7.75 -1.39
#